data_AF-A0A1Y0IQM8-F1
#
_entry.id   AF-A0A1Y0IQM8-F1
#
_cell.length_a   1.000
_cell.length_b   1.000
_cell.length_c   1.000
_cell.angle_alpha   90.00
_cell.angle_beta   90.00
_cell.angle_gamma   90.00
#
_symmetry.space_group_name_H-M   'P 1'
#
loop_
_entity.id
_entity.type
_entity.pdbx_description
1 polymer ?
#
loop_
_entity_poly.entity_id
_entity_poly.type
_entity_poly.pdbx_seq_one_letter_code
_entity_poly.pdbx_strand_id
1 'polypeptide(L)'
;MWRWGVLDAYGQKVEVVYDPRDISTITIEYGSHTPWQAKELIIGEWAGRRPSIPSTIEPLIVEGSRLLDAAEKKNQVRKERQTRAVSFRKIREEAKRDV
;
A
#
# COMPACT_ATOMS: atom_id res chain seq x y z
N MET A 1 -14.51 -26.63 -0.94
CA MET A 1 -13.63 -26.27 0.19
C MET A 1 -12.80 -25.09 -0.27
N TRP A 2 -13.26 -23.89 0.03
CA TRP A 2 -12.73 -22.67 -0.58
C TRP A 2 -11.57 -22.16 0.28
N ARG A 3 -10.40 -22.11 -0.33
CA ARG A 3 -9.13 -21.66 0.24
C ARG A 3 -8.74 -20.36 -0.47
N TRP A 4 -7.67 -19.71 0.00
CA TRP A 4 -6.94 -18.61 -0.64
C TRP A 4 -7.13 -17.20 -0.03
N GLY A 5 -6.21 -16.88 0.87
CA GLY A 5 -5.72 -15.54 1.17
C GLY A 5 -4.37 -15.67 1.88
N VAL A 6 -3.32 -15.00 1.36
CA VAL A 6 -2.04 -14.86 2.06
C VAL A 6 -2.07 -13.51 2.76
N LEU A 7 -2.02 -13.52 4.08
CA LEU A 7 -1.98 -12.32 4.92
C LEU A 7 -0.64 -12.24 5.65
N ASP A 8 -0.18 -11.03 5.95
CA ASP A 8 1.09 -10.79 6.63
C ASP A 8 0.81 -10.56 8.13
N ALA A 9 1.10 -11.55 8.97
CA ALA A 9 0.93 -11.50 10.42
C ALA A 9 2.30 -11.49 11.09
N TYR A 10 2.63 -10.43 11.85
CA TYR A 10 3.94 -10.24 12.48
C TYR A 10 5.14 -10.37 11.50
N GLY A 11 4.94 -10.03 10.22
CA GLY A 11 5.96 -10.15 9.16
C GLY A 11 6.12 -11.57 8.60
N GLN A 12 5.16 -12.46 8.83
CA GLN A 12 5.10 -13.81 8.26
C GLN A 12 3.83 -14.00 7.42
N LYS A 13 3.99 -14.68 6.28
CA LYS A 13 2.87 -15.08 5.41
C LYS A 13 2.09 -16.23 6.06
N VAL A 14 0.81 -16.02 6.31
CA VAL A 14 -0.12 -17.01 6.88
C VAL A 14 -1.24 -17.35 5.91
N GLU A 15 -1.78 -18.56 6.01
CA GLU A 15 -2.96 -19.00 5.26
C GLU A 15 -4.23 -18.66 6.04
N VAL A 16 -5.21 -18.08 5.35
CA VAL A 16 -6.46 -17.66 5.99
C VAL A 16 -7.65 -18.36 5.35
N VAL A 17 -8.49 -18.95 6.21
CA VAL A 17 -9.73 -19.62 5.86
C VAL A 17 -10.89 -18.81 6.43
N TYR A 18 -11.82 -18.40 5.58
CA TYR A 18 -13.00 -17.62 5.97
C TYR A 18 -14.19 -17.96 5.05
N ASP A 19 -15.40 -17.67 5.53
CA ASP A 19 -16.61 -17.70 4.69
C ASP A 19 -16.81 -16.30 4.06
N PRO A 20 -16.86 -16.17 2.72
CA PRO A 20 -17.12 -14.88 2.08
C PRO A 20 -18.46 -14.24 2.46
N ARG A 21 -19.42 -15.03 2.96
CA ARG A 21 -20.72 -14.54 3.43
C ARG A 21 -20.69 -14.05 4.88
N ASP A 22 -19.69 -14.46 5.65
CA ASP A 22 -19.49 -14.06 7.05
C ASP A 22 -17.99 -13.98 7.40
N ILE A 23 -17.47 -12.75 7.42
CA ILE A 23 -16.08 -12.41 7.76
C ILE A 23 -15.89 -12.03 9.24
N SER A 24 -16.91 -12.22 10.09
CA SER A 24 -16.83 -11.84 11.51
C SER A 24 -15.76 -12.62 12.28
N THR A 25 -15.51 -13.87 11.88
CA THR A 25 -14.49 -14.74 12.45
C THR A 25 -13.74 -15.43 11.31
N ILE A 26 -12.42 -15.30 11.33
CA ILE A 26 -11.53 -15.96 10.37
C ILE A 26 -10.63 -16.95 11.08
N THR A 27 -10.28 -18.05 10.41
CA THR A 27 -9.32 -19.02 10.93
C THR A 27 -7.98 -18.81 10.25
N ILE A 28 -6.93 -18.67 11.05
CA ILE A 28 -5.55 -18.51 10.56
C ILE A 28 -4.81 -19.83 10.78
N GLU A 29 -4.18 -20.31 9.72
CA GLU A 29 -3.36 -21.52 9.69
C GLU A 29 -1.92 -21.14 9.31
N TYR A 30 -0.95 -21.69 10.04
CA TYR A 30 0.47 -21.42 9.78
C TYR A 30 1.33 -22.65 10.12
N GLY A 31 1.93 -23.27 9.11
CA GLY A 31 2.88 -24.37 9.29
C GLY A 31 2.33 -25.51 10.15
N SER A 32 3.07 -25.89 11.19
CA SER A 32 2.68 -26.92 12.18
C SER A 32 2.02 -26.35 13.44
N HIS A 33 1.61 -25.08 13.43
CA HIS A 33 0.94 -24.48 14.58
C HIS A 33 -0.54 -24.82 14.61
N THR A 34 -1.10 -24.88 15.82
CA THR A 34 -2.53 -25.05 16.01
C THR A 34 -3.28 -23.89 15.37
N PRO A 35 -4.24 -24.16 14.46
CA PRO A 35 -5.09 -23.12 13.89
C PRO A 35 -5.76 -22.30 15.00
N TRP A 36 -5.84 -20.99 14.81
CA TRP A 36 -6.51 -20.11 15.77
C TRP A 36 -7.51 -19.21 15.06
N GLN A 37 -8.52 -18.77 15.83
CA GLN A 37 -9.55 -17.88 15.34
C GLN A 37 -9.19 -16.43 15.64
N ALA A 38 -9.37 -15.56 14.66
CA ALA A 38 -9.23 -14.12 14.77
C ALA A 38 -10.57 -13.44 14.46
N LYS A 39 -10.82 -12.31 15.11
CA LYS A 39 -12.00 -11.46 14.92
C LYS A 39 -11.56 -10.05 14.57
N GLU A 40 -12.48 -9.26 14.04
CA GLU A 40 -12.26 -7.84 13.79
C GLU A 40 -11.78 -7.11 15.05
N LEU A 41 -10.73 -6.30 14.92
CA LEU A 41 -10.20 -5.51 16.03
C LEU A 41 -11.14 -4.33 16.29
N ILE A 42 -11.95 -4.43 17.34
CA ILE A 42 -12.79 -3.33 17.79
C ILE A 42 -11.97 -2.47 18.76
N ILE A 43 -11.61 -1.26 18.33
CA ILE A 43 -11.03 -0.23 19.21
C ILE A 43 -12.15 0.26 20.14
N GLY A 44 -12.26 -0.36 21.31
CA GLY A 44 -13.28 -0.04 22.31
C GLY A 44 -13.02 1.29 23.04
N GLU A 45 -13.97 1.70 23.88
CA GLU A 45 -13.90 2.95 24.67
C GLU A 45 -12.67 3.03 25.60
N TRP A 46 -12.11 1.87 25.98
CA TRP A 46 -10.92 1.72 26.81
C TRP A 46 -9.62 1.74 26.03
N ALA A 47 -9.68 1.85 24.69
CA ALA A 47 -8.49 2.18 23.91
C ALA A 47 -8.02 3.55 24.38
N GLY A 48 -6.91 3.56 25.11
CA GLY A 48 -6.34 4.79 25.67
C GLY A 48 -6.24 5.84 24.58
N ARG A 49 -6.76 7.05 24.87
CA ARG A 49 -6.62 8.19 23.96
C ARG A 49 -5.14 8.35 23.67
N ARG A 50 -4.81 8.65 22.41
CA ARG A 50 -3.43 8.95 22.01
C ARG A 50 -2.83 9.94 23.01
N PRO A 51 -1.72 9.61 23.69
CA PRO A 51 -1.16 10.51 24.69
C PRO A 51 -0.81 11.83 24.03
N SER A 52 -1.11 12.93 24.72
CA SER A 52 -0.68 14.25 24.30
C SER A 52 0.85 14.26 24.22
N ILE A 53 1.39 14.90 23.19
CA ILE A 53 2.83 15.11 23.07
C ILE A 53 3.31 15.86 24.33
N PRO A 54 4.35 15.36 25.04
CA PRO A 54 4.93 16.06 26.19
C PRO A 54 5.36 17.48 25.82
N SER A 55 5.20 18.45 26.72
CA SER A 55 5.58 19.86 26.48
C SER A 55 7.07 20.07 26.19
N THR A 56 7.91 19.09 26.54
CA THR A 56 9.35 19.08 26.25
C THR A 56 9.65 18.71 24.79
N ILE A 57 8.70 18.12 24.08
CA ILE A 57 8.84 17.74 22.68
C ILE A 57 8.19 18.83 21.83
N GLU A 58 8.98 19.83 21.46
CA GLU A 58 8.56 20.77 20.43
C GLU A 58 8.54 20.05 19.07
N PRO A 59 7.50 20.25 18.24
CA PRO A 59 7.48 19.73 16.88
C PRO A 59 8.64 20.37 16.12
N LEU A 60 9.69 19.58 15.88
CA LEU A 60 10.81 20.02 15.07
C LEU A 60 10.30 20.28 13.65
N ILE A 61 10.42 21.52 13.19
CA ILE A 61 10.23 21.84 11.78
C ILE A 61 11.37 21.17 11.04
N VAL A 62 11.08 20.04 10.39
CA VAL A 62 12.08 19.29 9.64
C VAL A 62 12.27 20.00 8.30
N GLU A 63 13.51 20.35 7.98
CA GLU A 63 13.84 21.07 6.73
C GLU A 63 13.58 20.23 5.46
N GLY A 64 13.42 18.91 5.60
CA GLY A 64 13.14 18.01 4.48
C GLY A 64 12.91 16.56 4.89
N SER A 65 12.69 15.68 3.91
CA SER A 65 12.45 14.26 4.14
C SER A 65 13.35 13.43 3.22
N ARG A 66 14.23 12.62 3.82
CA ARG A 66 15.13 11.70 3.09
C ARG A 66 14.38 10.80 2.10
N LEU A 67 13.15 10.42 2.43
CA LEU A 67 12.30 9.61 1.55
C LEU A 67 11.84 10.43 0.34
N LEU A 68 11.40 11.67 0.56
CA LEU A 68 10.97 12.57 -0.51
C LEU A 68 12.14 12.94 -1.42
N ASP A 69 13.33 13.20 -0.86
CA ASP A 69 14.54 13.49 -1.64
C ASP A 69 14.90 12.33 -2.57
N ALA A 70 14.82 11.10 -2.07
CA ALA A 70 15.08 9.90 -2.86
C ALA A 70 14.00 9.69 -3.94
N ALA A 71 12.74 9.97 -3.61
CA ALA A 71 11.62 9.89 -4.55
C ALA A 71 11.73 10.93 -5.66
N GLU A 72 12.14 12.16 -5.33
CA GLU A 72 12.32 13.25 -6.27
C GLU A 72 13.45 12.97 -7.26
N LYS A 73 14.60 12.47 -6.79
CA LYS A 73 15.69 12.00 -7.66
C LYS A 73 15.22 10.95 -8.67
N LYS A 74 14.44 9.96 -8.23
CA LYS A 74 13.86 8.95 -9.13
C LYS A 74 12.85 9.55 -10.11
N ASN A 75 12.09 10.55 -9.70
CA ASN A 75 11.11 11.22 -10.54
C ASN A 75 11.78 12.03 -11.67
N GLN A 76 12.87 12.76 -11.36
CA GLN A 76 13.64 13.50 -12.36
C GLN A 76 14.15 12.59 -13.48
N VAL A 77 14.76 11.44 -13.13
CA VAL A 77 15.22 10.43 -14.10
C VAL A 77 14.06 9.90 -14.96
N ARG A 78 12.87 9.70 -14.38
CA ARG A 78 11.68 9.26 -15.14
C ARG A 78 11.22 10.33 -16.14
N LYS A 79 11.19 11.60 -15.71
CA LYS A 79 10.80 12.73 -16.58
C LYS A 79 11.75 12.90 -17.75
N GLU A 80 13.06 12.81 -17.51
CA GLU A 80 14.07 12.86 -18.58
C GLU A 80 13.85 11.74 -19.61
N ARG A 81 13.61 10.51 -19.15
CA ARG A 81 13.33 9.36 -20.03
C ARG A 81 12.01 9.49 -20.81
N GLN A 82 11.02 10.19 -20.26
CA GLN A 82 9.70 10.35 -20.89
C GLN A 82 9.65 11.42 -21.98
N THR A 83 10.73 12.18 -22.22
CA THR A 83 10.74 13.28 -23.20
C THR A 83 10.54 12.88 -24.67
N ARG A 84 10.62 11.59 -25.03
CA ARG A 84 10.32 11.11 -26.39
C ARG A 84 8.98 10.38 -26.48
N ALA A 85 7.88 11.10 -26.27
CA ALA A 85 6.58 10.65 -26.74
C ALA A 85 6.47 10.94 -28.25
N VAL A 86 6.70 9.93 -29.09
CA VAL A 86 6.40 10.01 -30.53
C VAL A 86 4.88 10.02 -30.68
N SER A 87 4.30 11.20 -30.88
CA SER A 87 2.87 11.31 -31.18
C SER A 87 2.63 11.15 -32.69
N PHE A 88 2.10 9.99 -33.10
CA PHE A 88 1.79 9.67 -34.50
C PHE A 88 0.59 10.45 -35.08
N ARG A 89 0.05 11.43 -34.35
CA ARG A 89 -1.20 12.12 -34.72
C ARG A 89 -1.06 12.98 -35.99
N LYS A 90 0.15 13.47 -36.30
CA LYS A 90 0.43 14.29 -37.49
C LYS A 90 0.67 13.50 -38.78
N ILE A 91 1.02 12.21 -38.70
CA ILE A 91 1.32 11.40 -39.91
C ILE A 91 0.08 11.20 -40.79
N ARG A 92 -1.12 11.24 -40.19
CA ARG A 92 -2.37 11.08 -40.95
C ARG A 92 -2.75 12.32 -41.79
N GLU A 93 -2.21 13.50 -41.49
CA GLU A 93 -2.47 14.71 -42.27
C GLU A 93 -1.57 14.81 -43.52
N GLU A 94 -0.32 14.33 -43.45
CA GLU A 94 0.56 14.26 -44.63
C GLU A 94 0.09 13.21 -45.63
N ALA A 95 -0.33 12.03 -45.17
CA ALA A 95 -0.85 10.97 -46.04
C ALA A 95 -2.16 11.31 -46.78
N LYS A 96 -2.83 12.41 -46.45
CA LYS A 96 -4.03 12.90 -47.15
C LYS A 96 -3.72 13.97 -48.20
N ARG A 97 -2.52 14.54 -48.22
CA ARG A 97 -2.14 15.58 -49.20
C ARG A 97 -1.54 14.98 -50.48
N ASP A 98 -1.16 13.70 -50.45
CA ASP A 98 -0.55 12.97 -51.57
C ASP A 98 -1.53 12.04 -52.32
N VAL A 99 -2.84 12.31 -52.24
CA VAL A 99 -3.90 11.68 -53.07
C VAL A 99 -4.69 12.78 -53.77
#